data_AF-A0A2E7D857-F1
#
_entry.id   AF-A0A2E7D857-F1
#
_cell.length_a   1.000
_cell.length_b   1.000
_cell.length_c   1.000
_cell.angle_alpha   90.00
_cell.angle_beta   90.00
_cell.angle_gamma   90.00
#
_symmetry.space_group_name_H-M   'P 1'
#
loop_
_entity.id
_entity.type
_entity.pdbx_description
1 polymer ?
#
loop_
_entity_poly.entity_id
_entity_poly.type
_entity_poly.pdbx_seq_one_letter_code
_entity_poly.pdbx_strand_id
1 'polypeptide(L)'
;MINFNTVVETMNRVPWGDLRGVLNEPCDDIPIELTALLAQNPQTRREAYWRIDNRLIVQRGLYQGAAFAAPFIVQLIRVCPHEIRQEIYELLFQLANGTSAITNTILINRVVEPFPYIIPTLNGYNISLQVSCRFEIACTLDCFLSDLADTSSSSRWQALDIIGCFPEFLGMMPLSNIAQSDTDTENRNRIYLTIDRMKHPK
;
A
#
# COMPACT_ATOMS: atom_id res chain seq x y z
N MET A 1 18.51 5.36 -7.22
CA MET A 1 17.13 5.87 -7.09
C MET A 1 16.26 5.07 -8.05
N ILE A 2 15.23 4.40 -7.55
CA ILE A 2 14.29 3.64 -8.39
C ILE A 2 13.46 4.63 -9.19
N ASN A 3 13.30 4.40 -10.48
CA ASN A 3 12.43 5.21 -11.34
C ASN A 3 11.21 4.40 -11.78
N PHE A 4 10.23 5.07 -12.39
CA PHE A 4 9.00 4.43 -12.85
C PHE A 4 9.24 3.26 -13.82
N ASN A 5 10.15 3.41 -14.79
CA ASN A 5 10.45 2.34 -15.74
C ASN A 5 10.98 1.08 -15.04
N THR A 6 11.84 1.25 -14.03
CA THR A 6 12.33 0.15 -13.20
C THR A 6 11.18 -0.57 -12.46
N VAL A 7 10.18 0.17 -11.98
CA VAL A 7 8.99 -0.41 -11.35
C VAL A 7 8.20 -1.25 -12.37
N VAL A 8 7.95 -0.71 -13.56
CA VAL A 8 7.21 -1.42 -14.63
C VAL A 8 7.93 -2.66 -15.12
N GLU A 9 9.23 -2.57 -15.40
CA GLU A 9 10.05 -3.71 -15.81
C GLU A 9 10.05 -4.82 -14.76
N THR A 10 10.10 -4.47 -13.47
CA THR A 10 10.07 -5.44 -12.37
C THR A 10 8.69 -6.07 -12.24
N MET A 11 7.63 -5.27 -12.38
CA MET A 11 6.24 -5.73 -12.34
C MET A 11 5.96 -6.78 -13.42
N ASN A 12 6.52 -6.61 -14.62
CA ASN A 12 6.37 -7.55 -15.74
C ASN A 12 7.08 -8.90 -15.53
N ARG A 13 7.87 -9.06 -14.46
CA ARG A 13 8.51 -10.35 -14.11
C ARG A 13 7.61 -11.26 -13.29
N VAL A 14 6.52 -10.72 -12.73
CA VAL A 14 5.55 -11.51 -11.96
C VAL A 14 4.62 -12.22 -12.95
N PRO A 15 4.36 -13.54 -12.80
CA PRO A 15 3.46 -14.27 -13.68
C PRO A 15 2.00 -13.97 -13.32
N TRP A 16 1.53 -12.76 -13.62
CA TRP A 16 0.21 -12.26 -13.21
C TRP A 16 -0.97 -13.13 -13.66
N GLY A 17 -0.86 -13.79 -14.82
CA GLY A 17 -1.88 -14.72 -15.33
C GLY A 17 -2.06 -15.99 -14.47
N ASP A 18 -1.08 -16.34 -13.64
CA ASP A 18 -1.14 -17.47 -12.72
C ASP A 18 -1.74 -17.10 -11.35
N LEU A 19 -1.85 -15.80 -11.08
CA LEU A 19 -2.44 -15.27 -9.85
C LEU A 19 -3.96 -15.18 -9.97
N ARG A 20 -4.64 -15.20 -8.83
CA ARG A 20 -6.10 -15.18 -8.75
C ARG A 20 -6.62 -13.99 -7.95
N GLY A 21 -7.59 -13.30 -8.53
CA GLY A 21 -8.33 -12.23 -7.89
C GLY A 21 -9.65 -12.73 -7.33
N VAL A 22 -10.58 -11.79 -7.22
CA VAL A 22 -12.00 -12.01 -6.92
C VAL A 22 -12.60 -13.02 -7.89
N LEU A 23 -13.49 -13.88 -7.39
CA LEU A 23 -14.16 -14.94 -8.16
C LEU A 23 -13.19 -15.88 -8.92
N ASN A 24 -11.93 -15.98 -8.47
CA ASN A 24 -10.89 -16.79 -9.11
C ASN A 24 -10.54 -16.32 -10.55
N GLU A 25 -10.78 -15.05 -10.86
CA GLU A 25 -10.37 -14.46 -12.13
C GLU A 25 -8.84 -14.24 -12.20
N PRO A 26 -8.20 -14.38 -13.38
CA PRO A 26 -6.78 -14.05 -13.55
C PRO A 26 -6.47 -12.58 -13.23
N CYS A 27 -5.23 -12.29 -12.85
CA CYS A 27 -4.76 -10.92 -12.56
C CYS A 27 -3.91 -10.32 -13.68
N ASP A 28 -4.04 -10.80 -14.91
CA ASP A 28 -3.23 -10.43 -16.07
C ASP A 28 -3.28 -8.94 -16.44
N ASP A 29 -4.41 -8.24 -16.26
CA ASP A 29 -4.44 -6.78 -16.51
C ASP A 29 -3.96 -5.94 -15.32
N ILE A 30 -3.69 -6.51 -14.15
CA ILE A 30 -3.30 -5.73 -12.96
C ILE A 30 -2.08 -4.82 -13.21
N PRO A 31 -1.05 -5.25 -13.96
CA PRO A 31 0.06 -4.36 -14.31
C PRO A 31 -0.38 -3.11 -15.08
N ILE A 32 -1.32 -3.27 -16.02
CA ILE A 32 -1.85 -2.17 -16.81
C ILE A 32 -2.54 -1.17 -15.88
N GLU A 33 -3.41 -1.66 -15.00
CA GLU A 33 -4.15 -0.81 -14.06
C GLU A 33 -3.20 -0.13 -13.05
N LEU A 34 -2.16 -0.81 -12.57
CA LEU A 34 -1.15 -0.22 -11.69
C LEU A 34 -0.41 0.93 -12.38
N THR A 35 -0.07 0.80 -13.66
CA THR A 35 0.54 1.91 -14.41
C THR A 35 -0.44 3.06 -14.65
N ALA A 36 -1.72 2.76 -14.85
CA ALA A 36 -2.76 3.76 -15.05
C ALA A 36 -3.04 4.63 -13.81
N LEU A 37 -2.64 4.19 -12.61
CA LEU A 37 -2.63 5.03 -11.40
C LEU A 37 -1.72 6.26 -11.53
N LEU A 38 -0.76 6.28 -12.47
CA LEU A 38 0.10 7.44 -12.72
C LEU A 38 -0.39 8.29 -13.92
N ALA A 39 -1.56 8.00 -14.47
CA ALA A 39 -2.11 8.77 -15.57
C ALA A 39 -2.31 10.24 -15.16
N GLN A 40 -2.03 11.17 -16.09
CA GLN A 40 -2.28 12.59 -15.86
C GLN A 40 -3.77 12.90 -15.68
N ASN A 41 -4.62 12.17 -16.40
CA ASN A 41 -6.07 12.31 -16.32
C ASN A 41 -6.60 11.71 -14.99
N PRO A 42 -7.27 12.49 -14.13
CA PRO A 42 -7.81 12.00 -12.86
C PRO A 42 -8.88 10.92 -13.02
N GLN A 43 -9.69 10.99 -14.07
CA GLN A 43 -10.71 9.97 -14.35
C GLN A 43 -10.06 8.62 -14.68
N THR A 44 -8.97 8.61 -15.45
CA THR A 44 -8.21 7.38 -15.73
C THR A 44 -7.63 6.77 -14.46
N ARG A 45 -7.04 7.59 -13.55
CA ARG A 45 -6.55 7.09 -12.26
C ARG A 45 -7.67 6.49 -11.41
N ARG A 46 -8.82 7.17 -11.36
CA ARG A 46 -9.99 6.71 -10.64
C ARG A 46 -10.49 5.38 -11.21
N GLU A 47 -10.62 5.25 -12.51
CA GLU A 47 -11.02 3.99 -13.15
C GLU A 47 -10.05 2.85 -12.84
N ALA A 48 -8.74 3.12 -12.90
CA ALA A 48 -7.72 2.16 -12.52
C ALA A 48 -7.83 1.72 -11.06
N TYR A 49 -8.00 2.68 -10.14
CA TYR A 49 -8.30 2.42 -8.73
C TYR A 49 -9.49 1.46 -8.58
N TRP A 50 -10.63 1.77 -9.22
CA TRP A 50 -11.85 0.98 -9.12
C TRP A 50 -11.69 -0.44 -9.65
N ARG A 51 -10.89 -0.62 -10.71
CA ARG A 51 -10.60 -1.94 -11.28
C ARG A 51 -9.69 -2.77 -10.39
N ILE A 52 -8.68 -2.15 -9.79
CA ILE A 52 -7.78 -2.81 -8.84
C ILE A 52 -8.56 -3.22 -7.59
N ASP A 53 -9.32 -2.30 -7.00
CA ASP A 53 -10.13 -2.55 -5.80
C ASP A 53 -11.08 -3.72 -6.05
N ASN A 54 -11.95 -3.65 -7.06
CA ASN A 54 -12.90 -4.73 -7.35
C ASN A 54 -12.29 -6.08 -7.78
N ARG A 55 -10.99 -6.16 -8.07
CA ARG A 55 -10.30 -7.40 -8.44
C ARG A 55 -9.46 -7.98 -7.31
N LEU A 56 -8.86 -7.12 -6.49
CA LEU A 56 -7.91 -7.53 -5.45
C LEU A 56 -8.48 -7.39 -4.04
N ILE A 57 -9.48 -6.52 -3.85
CA ILE A 57 -10.01 -6.08 -2.55
C ILE A 57 -11.53 -5.87 -2.65
N VAL A 58 -12.35 -6.82 -2.21
CA VAL A 58 -13.82 -6.65 -2.23
C VAL A 58 -14.38 -6.71 -0.82
N GLN A 59 -15.06 -5.63 -0.41
CA GLN A 59 -15.65 -5.52 0.93
C GLN A 59 -14.64 -5.79 2.05
N ARG A 60 -13.43 -5.23 1.91
CA ARG A 60 -12.24 -5.48 2.77
C ARG A 60 -11.65 -6.89 2.66
N GLY A 61 -12.23 -7.80 1.89
CA GLY A 61 -11.65 -9.12 1.64
C GLY A 61 -10.46 -9.03 0.69
N LEU A 62 -9.30 -9.53 1.13
CA LEU A 62 -8.08 -9.61 0.32
C LEU A 62 -8.06 -10.89 -0.52
N TYR A 63 -7.65 -10.76 -1.78
CA TYR A 63 -7.45 -11.87 -2.72
C TYR A 63 -5.96 -12.03 -3.08
N GLN A 64 -5.58 -13.19 -3.65
CA GLN A 64 -4.17 -13.57 -3.82
C GLN A 64 -3.36 -12.48 -4.53
N GLY A 65 -3.89 -11.89 -5.61
CA GLY A 65 -3.21 -10.81 -6.34
C GLY A 65 -2.87 -9.57 -5.50
N ALA A 66 -3.59 -9.31 -4.40
CA ALA A 66 -3.36 -8.15 -3.52
C ALA A 66 -1.94 -8.15 -2.93
N ALA A 67 -1.45 -9.31 -2.46
CA ALA A 67 -0.10 -9.39 -1.88
C ALA A 67 0.98 -9.13 -2.91
N PHE A 68 0.78 -9.59 -4.15
CA PHE A 68 1.74 -9.37 -5.24
C PHE A 68 1.69 -7.94 -5.77
N ALA A 69 0.54 -7.27 -5.71
CA ALA A 69 0.40 -5.85 -6.08
C ALA A 69 0.96 -4.89 -5.03
N ALA A 70 0.85 -5.22 -3.74
CA ALA A 70 1.29 -4.38 -2.62
C ALA A 70 2.70 -3.77 -2.79
N PRO A 71 3.79 -4.54 -3.07
CA PRO A 71 5.12 -3.97 -3.20
C PRO A 71 5.22 -2.96 -4.36
N PHE A 72 4.45 -3.14 -5.43
CA PHE A 72 4.46 -2.22 -6.57
C PHE A 72 3.69 -0.94 -6.25
N ILE A 73 2.51 -1.01 -5.63
CA ILE A 73 1.74 0.16 -5.19
C ILE A 73 2.59 1.02 -4.24
N VAL A 74 3.31 0.35 -3.35
CA VAL A 74 4.28 0.95 -2.45
C VAL A 74 5.43 1.63 -3.20
N GLN A 75 5.96 1.05 -4.29
CA GLN A 75 6.97 1.76 -5.09
C GLN A 75 6.38 2.92 -5.88
N LEU A 76 5.13 2.81 -6.34
CA LEU A 76 4.46 3.89 -7.07
C LEU A 76 4.38 5.16 -6.21
N ILE A 77 4.08 5.06 -4.91
CA ILE A 77 4.07 6.23 -4.01
C ILE A 77 5.43 6.94 -3.93
N ARG A 78 6.54 6.19 -4.08
CA ARG A 78 7.91 6.75 -3.99
C ARG A 78 8.32 7.50 -5.25
N VAL A 79 7.75 7.13 -6.40
CA VAL A 79 8.14 7.71 -7.71
C VAL A 79 7.14 8.71 -8.25
N CYS A 80 5.92 8.75 -7.72
CA CYS A 80 4.89 9.65 -8.21
C CYS A 80 4.91 11.02 -7.51
N PRO A 81 4.58 12.11 -8.23
CA PRO A 81 4.34 13.43 -7.64
C PRO A 81 3.20 13.40 -6.62
N HIS A 82 3.27 14.28 -5.60
CA HIS A 82 2.31 14.30 -4.50
C HIS A 82 0.86 14.53 -4.96
N GLU A 83 0.67 15.29 -6.03
CA GLU A 83 -0.62 15.72 -6.57
C GLU A 83 -1.46 14.57 -7.14
N ILE A 84 -0.83 13.43 -7.45
CA ILE A 84 -1.50 12.26 -8.03
C ILE A 84 -1.50 11.04 -7.10
N ARG A 85 -1.16 11.22 -5.82
CA ARG A 85 -1.05 10.14 -4.84
C ARG A 85 -2.38 9.65 -4.27
N GLN A 86 -3.47 10.40 -4.46
CA GLN A 86 -4.74 10.15 -3.76
C GLN A 86 -5.24 8.71 -3.94
N GLU A 87 -5.33 8.23 -5.18
CA GLU A 87 -5.80 6.87 -5.47
C GLU A 87 -4.83 5.78 -4.96
N ILE A 88 -3.53 6.06 -4.94
CA ILE A 88 -2.50 5.14 -4.42
C ILE A 88 -2.63 5.01 -2.90
N TYR A 89 -2.81 6.14 -2.20
CA TYR A 89 -3.06 6.16 -0.76
C TYR A 89 -4.31 5.35 -0.38
N GLU A 90 -5.40 5.52 -1.13
CA GLU A 90 -6.63 4.78 -0.88
C GLU A 90 -6.41 3.28 -1.04
N LEU A 91 -5.74 2.82 -2.11
CA LEU A 91 -5.41 1.39 -2.27
C LEU A 91 -4.53 0.86 -1.14
N LEU A 92 -3.50 1.61 -0.73
CA LEU A 92 -2.64 1.20 0.37
C LEU A 92 -3.43 1.11 1.68
N PHE A 93 -4.37 2.03 1.92
CA PHE A 93 -5.25 1.99 3.07
C PHE A 93 -6.17 0.75 3.03
N GLN A 94 -6.78 0.46 1.88
CA GLN A 94 -7.62 -0.73 1.69
C GLN A 94 -6.82 -2.02 1.89
N LEU A 95 -5.58 -2.10 1.38
CA LEU A 95 -4.70 -3.25 1.58
C LEU A 95 -4.25 -3.41 3.04
N ALA A 96 -3.94 -2.32 3.74
CA ALA A 96 -3.51 -2.35 5.13
C ALA A 96 -4.64 -2.77 6.09
N ASN A 97 -5.89 -2.37 5.79
CA ASN A 97 -7.08 -2.70 6.57
C ASN A 97 -7.84 -3.95 6.08
N GLY A 98 -7.41 -4.52 4.96
CA GLY A 98 -8.00 -5.70 4.39
C GLY A 98 -7.79 -6.93 5.27
N THR A 99 -8.70 -7.88 5.17
CA THR A 99 -8.66 -9.13 5.92
C THR A 99 -8.75 -10.32 4.97
N SER A 100 -8.18 -11.44 5.39
CA SER A 100 -8.35 -12.73 4.73
C SER A 100 -8.54 -13.79 5.81
N ALA A 101 -9.11 -14.95 5.45
CA ALA A 101 -9.06 -16.10 6.35
C ALA A 101 -7.58 -16.41 6.67
N ILE A 102 -7.29 -16.82 7.91
CA ILE A 102 -5.91 -17.14 8.31
C ILE A 102 -5.31 -18.30 7.50
N THR A 103 -6.18 -19.16 6.96
CA THR A 103 -5.84 -20.27 6.08
C THR A 103 -5.55 -19.83 4.64
N ASN A 104 -5.92 -18.61 4.26
CA ASN A 104 -5.61 -18.05 2.95
C ASN A 104 -4.13 -17.64 2.97
N THR A 105 -3.30 -18.56 2.51
CA THR A 105 -1.86 -18.41 2.49
C THR A 105 -1.33 -18.47 1.07
N ILE A 106 -0.17 -17.87 0.85
CA ILE A 106 0.53 -17.82 -0.43
C ILE A 106 1.95 -18.35 -0.26
N LEU A 107 2.47 -19.02 -1.28
CA LEU A 107 3.85 -19.49 -1.33
C LEU A 107 4.68 -18.51 -2.16
N ILE A 108 5.68 -17.91 -1.54
CA ILE A 108 6.43 -16.79 -2.11
C ILE A 108 7.94 -16.96 -1.99
N ASN A 109 8.65 -16.37 -2.95
CA ASN A 109 10.06 -16.04 -2.84
C ASN A 109 10.19 -14.52 -2.83
N ARG A 110 11.05 -14.01 -1.95
CA ARG A 110 11.37 -12.59 -1.90
C ARG A 110 12.55 -12.28 -2.80
N VAL A 111 12.38 -11.29 -3.67
CA VAL A 111 13.42 -10.73 -4.50
C VAL A 111 13.74 -9.33 -3.97
N VAL A 112 15.02 -9.01 -3.80
CA VAL A 112 15.45 -7.76 -3.15
C VAL A 112 15.86 -6.67 -4.13
N GLU A 113 16.23 -7.04 -5.36
CA GLU A 113 16.67 -6.14 -6.42
C GLU A 113 15.64 -6.07 -7.55
N PRO A 114 15.38 -4.90 -8.15
CA PRO A 114 15.95 -3.58 -7.84
C PRO A 114 15.32 -2.91 -6.60
N PHE A 115 14.28 -3.53 -6.06
CA PHE A 115 13.66 -3.24 -4.76
C PHE A 115 13.00 -4.51 -4.23
N PRO A 116 12.64 -4.56 -2.94
CA PRO A 116 11.94 -5.71 -2.38
C PRO A 116 10.57 -5.93 -3.03
N TYR A 117 10.35 -7.10 -3.63
CA TYR A 117 9.06 -7.59 -4.08
C TYR A 117 8.96 -9.11 -3.92
N ILE A 118 7.79 -9.68 -4.20
CA ILE A 118 7.52 -11.10 -4.05
C ILE A 118 7.10 -11.73 -5.38
N ILE A 119 7.50 -12.98 -5.59
CA ILE A 119 7.09 -13.81 -6.73
C ILE A 119 6.46 -15.11 -6.24
N PRO A 120 5.41 -15.62 -6.90
CA PRO A 120 4.81 -16.90 -6.55
C PRO A 120 5.77 -18.05 -6.86
N THR A 121 5.81 -19.07 -6.01
CA THR A 121 6.64 -20.26 -6.21
C THR A 121 6.07 -21.45 -5.43
N LEU A 122 6.24 -22.68 -5.92
CA LEU A 122 5.78 -23.89 -5.22
C LEU A 122 6.67 -24.27 -4.03
N ASN A 123 7.92 -23.81 -4.00
CA ASN A 123 8.91 -24.16 -2.98
C ASN A 123 9.26 -22.97 -2.07
N GLY A 124 8.39 -21.96 -2.01
CA GLY A 124 8.62 -20.73 -1.26
C GLY A 124 8.22 -20.80 0.21
N TYR A 125 8.36 -19.65 0.87
CA TYR A 125 7.84 -19.46 2.21
C TYR A 125 6.32 -19.37 2.18
N ASN A 126 5.67 -20.11 3.08
CA ASN A 126 4.24 -20.00 3.26
C ASN A 126 3.91 -18.84 4.21
N ILE A 127 3.13 -17.87 3.76
CA ILE A 127 2.74 -16.70 4.53
C ILE A 127 1.25 -16.42 4.36
N SER A 128 0.61 -15.93 5.43
CA SER A 128 -0.77 -15.43 5.34
C SER A 128 -0.83 -14.27 4.36
N LEU A 129 -1.86 -14.27 3.52
CA LEU A 129 -2.10 -13.21 2.55
C LEU A 129 -2.15 -11.83 3.22
N GLN A 130 -2.92 -11.71 4.31
CA GLN A 130 -3.03 -10.47 5.08
C GLN A 130 -1.70 -10.02 5.66
N VAL A 131 -0.90 -10.96 6.20
CA VAL A 131 0.42 -10.64 6.75
C VAL A 131 1.36 -10.13 5.65
N SER A 132 1.34 -10.77 4.48
CA SER A 132 2.14 -10.34 3.33
C SER A 132 1.79 -8.91 2.90
N CYS A 133 0.51 -8.58 2.70
CA CYS A 133 0.10 -7.23 2.32
C CYS A 133 0.55 -6.18 3.34
N ARG A 134 0.26 -6.42 4.63
CA ARG A 134 0.61 -5.48 5.71
C ARG A 134 2.11 -5.28 5.83
N PHE A 135 2.88 -6.35 5.69
CA PHE A 135 4.33 -6.30 5.79
C PHE A 135 4.95 -5.41 4.70
N GLU A 136 4.50 -5.54 3.44
CA GLU A 136 5.01 -4.71 2.34
C GLU A 136 4.71 -3.22 2.54
N ILE A 137 3.52 -2.89 3.07
CA ILE A 137 3.12 -1.50 3.34
C ILE A 137 3.87 -0.93 4.56
N ALA A 138 4.07 -1.74 5.60
CA ALA A 138 4.81 -1.34 6.80
C ALA A 138 6.27 -0.98 6.47
N CYS A 139 6.86 -1.62 5.47
CA CYS A 139 8.21 -1.31 4.99
C CYS A 139 8.35 0.12 4.43
N THR A 140 7.25 0.85 4.23
CA THR A 140 7.25 2.22 3.69
C THR A 140 6.59 3.25 4.57
N LEU A 141 6.52 2.97 5.87
CA LEU A 141 6.09 3.95 6.88
C LEU A 141 6.94 5.23 6.86
N ASP A 142 8.21 5.17 6.46
CA ASP A 142 9.07 6.33 6.29
C ASP A 142 8.49 7.36 5.30
N CYS A 143 7.92 6.91 4.18
CA CYS A 143 7.28 7.80 3.21
C CYS A 143 6.07 8.50 3.81
N PHE A 144 5.22 7.76 4.54
CA PHE A 144 4.01 8.34 5.13
C PHE A 144 4.35 9.30 6.27
N LEU A 145 5.39 9.01 7.06
CA LEU A 145 5.88 9.92 8.09
C LEU A 145 6.46 11.20 7.48
N SER A 146 7.18 11.09 6.36
CA SER A 146 7.68 12.25 5.61
C SER A 146 6.53 13.12 5.10
N ASP A 147 5.54 12.50 4.44
CA ASP A 147 4.38 13.22 3.90
C ASP A 147 3.53 13.84 5.00
N LEU A 148 3.43 13.22 6.18
CA LEU A 148 2.74 13.78 7.35
C LEU A 148 3.46 15.01 7.94
N ALA A 149 4.79 14.96 7.98
CA ALA A 149 5.63 16.03 8.52
C ALA A 149 5.75 17.24 7.58
N ASP A 150 5.59 17.04 6.28
CA ASP A 150 5.62 18.10 5.28
C ASP A 150 4.34 18.95 5.31
N THR A 151 4.44 20.21 5.73
CA THR A 151 3.31 21.14 5.81
C THR A 151 2.78 21.57 4.45
N SER A 152 3.54 21.35 3.37
CA SER A 152 3.10 21.61 1.99
C SER A 152 2.41 20.42 1.34
N SER A 153 2.51 19.24 1.94
CA SER A 153 1.88 18.02 1.42
C SER A 153 0.35 18.11 1.51
N SER A 154 -0.32 17.82 0.39
CA SER A 154 -1.78 17.64 0.36
C SER A 154 -2.23 16.26 0.85
N SER A 155 -1.29 15.36 1.13
CA SER A 155 -1.55 13.94 1.44
C SER A 155 -1.38 13.60 2.92
N ARG A 156 -1.21 14.61 3.80
CA ARG A 156 -0.93 14.43 5.23
C ARG A 156 -1.96 13.54 5.93
N TRP A 157 -3.24 13.72 5.61
CA TRP A 157 -4.31 12.98 6.26
C TRP A 157 -4.36 11.52 5.80
N GLN A 158 -4.20 11.27 4.51
CA GLN A 158 -4.14 9.92 3.98
C GLN A 158 -2.92 9.17 4.50
N ALA A 159 -1.78 9.86 4.63
CA ALA A 159 -0.60 9.31 5.28
C ALA A 159 -0.87 8.92 6.74
N LEU A 160 -1.57 9.78 7.48
CA LEU A 160 -1.96 9.50 8.86
C LEU A 160 -2.95 8.32 8.97
N ASP A 161 -3.87 8.18 8.03
CA ASP A 161 -4.83 7.08 7.98
C ASP A 161 -4.11 5.73 7.76
N ILE A 162 -3.13 5.68 6.84
CA ILE A 162 -2.29 4.49 6.68
C ILE A 162 -1.47 4.22 7.94
N ILE A 163 -0.81 5.23 8.52
CA ILE A 163 -0.05 5.09 9.77
C ILE A 163 -0.92 4.50 10.88
N GLY A 164 -2.16 4.97 11.01
CA GLY A 164 -3.13 4.49 11.99
C GLY A 164 -3.46 2.99 11.85
N CYS A 165 -3.20 2.39 10.69
CA CYS A 165 -3.38 0.96 10.45
C CYS A 165 -2.31 0.09 11.14
N PHE A 166 -1.26 0.68 11.71
CA PHE A 166 -0.05 0.01 12.19
C PHE A 166 0.25 0.32 13.67
N PRO A 167 -0.70 0.05 14.60
CA PRO A 167 -0.52 0.33 16.03
C PRO A 167 0.69 -0.39 16.64
N GLU A 168 1.07 -1.56 16.10
CA GLU A 168 2.22 -2.34 16.54
C GLU A 168 3.56 -1.60 16.37
N PHE A 169 3.62 -0.57 15.51
CA PHE A 169 4.81 0.24 15.27
C PHE A 169 4.78 1.59 15.99
N LEU A 170 3.73 1.89 16.79
CA LEU A 170 3.54 3.20 17.43
C LEU A 170 4.78 3.68 18.20
N GLY A 171 5.42 2.80 18.98
CA GLY A 171 6.59 3.14 19.79
C GLY A 171 7.85 3.50 18.98
N MET A 172 7.88 3.17 17.69
CA MET A 172 9.00 3.46 16.79
C MET A 172 8.76 4.72 15.95
N MET A 173 7.53 5.24 15.90
CA MET A 173 7.19 6.38 15.05
C MET A 173 7.33 7.71 15.82
N PRO A 174 7.89 8.77 15.20
CA PRO A 174 8.07 10.07 15.83
C PRO A 174 6.78 10.93 15.84
N LEU A 175 5.59 10.33 15.94
CA LEU A 175 4.30 11.03 15.76
C LEU A 175 4.11 12.18 16.75
N SER A 176 4.47 12.00 18.02
CA SER A 176 4.41 13.06 19.02
C SER A 176 5.32 14.24 18.69
N ASN A 177 6.51 13.97 18.16
CA ASN A 177 7.46 15.02 17.75
C ASN A 177 6.93 15.78 16.54
N ILE A 178 6.39 15.06 15.54
CA ILE A 178 5.75 15.67 14.37
C ILE A 178 4.61 16.59 14.83
N ALA A 179 3.71 16.09 15.69
CA ALA A 179 2.58 16.87 16.21
C ALA A 179 3.03 18.12 16.98
N GLN A 180 4.08 18.03 17.79
CA GLN A 180 4.61 19.18 18.55
C GLN A 180 5.22 20.26 17.65
N SER A 181 5.86 19.85 16.55
CA SER A 181 6.45 20.78 15.57
C SER A 181 5.44 21.34 14.56
N ASP A 182 4.23 20.81 14.52
CA ASP A 182 3.23 21.16 13.51
C ASP A 182 2.51 22.48 13.82
N THR A 183 2.61 23.41 12.90
CA THR A 183 1.95 24.72 12.99
C THR A 183 0.45 24.62 12.71
N ASP A 184 0.00 23.59 11.97
CA ASP A 184 -1.41 23.34 11.71
C ASP A 184 -2.08 22.68 12.93
N THR A 185 -2.99 23.42 13.56
CA THR A 185 -3.71 22.97 14.76
C THR A 185 -4.65 21.81 14.46
N GLU A 186 -5.29 21.77 13.30
CA GLU A 186 -6.16 20.65 12.93
C GLU A 186 -5.34 19.38 12.73
N ASN A 187 -4.23 19.47 11.98
CA ASN A 187 -3.37 18.32 11.74
C ASN A 187 -2.76 17.79 13.05
N ARG A 188 -2.26 18.67 13.91
CA ARG A 188 -1.75 18.31 15.25
C ARG A 188 -2.79 17.56 16.09
N ASN A 189 -4.03 18.05 16.14
CA ASN A 189 -5.11 17.40 16.88
C ASN A 189 -5.42 16.01 16.31
N ARG A 190 -5.45 15.87 14.98
CA ARG A 190 -5.65 14.58 14.32
C ARG A 190 -4.54 13.59 14.65
N ILE A 191 -3.27 14.01 14.66
CA ILE A 191 -2.15 13.13 15.03
C ILE A 191 -2.33 12.61 16.46
N TYR A 192 -2.66 13.47 17.43
CA TYR A 192 -2.90 13.04 18.81
C TYR A 192 -4.07 12.07 18.94
N LEU A 193 -5.18 12.31 18.22
CA LEU A 193 -6.32 11.39 18.18
C LEU A 193 -5.94 10.04 17.55
N THR A 194 -5.07 10.02 16.54
CA THR A 194 -4.56 8.78 15.95
C THR A 194 -3.67 8.03 16.93
N ILE A 195 -2.75 8.72 17.62
CA ILE A 195 -1.91 8.12 18.67
C ILE A 195 -2.77 7.47 19.75
N ASP A 196 -3.82 8.16 20.22
CA ASP A 196 -4.72 7.64 21.24
C ASP A 196 -5.46 6.38 20.77
N ARG A 197 -6.03 6.42 19.56
CA ARG A 197 -6.66 5.25 18.92
C ARG A 197 -5.71 4.06 18.78
N MET A 198 -4.46 4.31 18.42
CA MET A 198 -3.44 3.25 18.26
C MET A 198 -3.04 2.61 19.60
N LYS A 199 -3.10 3.34 20.72
CA LYS A 199 -2.87 2.79 22.07
C LYS A 199 -4.03 1.91 22.55
N HIS A 200 -5.22 2.17 22.04
CA HIS A 200 -6.47 1.52 22.45
C HIS A 200 -7.20 0.92 21.23
N PRO A 201 -6.59 -0.05 20.52
CA PRO A 201 -7.23 -0.68 19.37
C PRO A 201 -8.53 -1.39 19.80
N LYS A 202 -9.56 -1.24 18.97
CA LYS A 202 -10.88 -1.88 19.18
C LYS A 202 -10.84 -3.37 18.91
#